data_AF-A0A857N3H5-F1
#
_entry.id   AF-A0A857N3H5-F1
#
_cell.length_a   1.000
_cell.length_b   1.000
_cell.length_c   1.000
_cell.angle_alpha   90.00
_cell.angle_beta   90.00
_cell.angle_gamma   90.00
#
_symmetry.space_group_name_H-M   'P 1'
#
loop_
_entity.id
_entity.type
_entity.pdbx_description
1 polymer ?
#
loop_
_entity_poly.entity_id
_entity_poly.type
_entity_poly.pdbx_seq_one_letter_code
_entity_poly.pdbx_strand_id
1 'polypeptide(L)'
;MKSFFLICFLCISGTLAARPKAETKEECYKSSGLTADDVKAVKSSSLTPEQQKVLGAYFVCFLKDRGILSDNGHFDIEASKKDIEPEHLEIAQPVLEVCGKDEGSNALETTMKLLMCTKEKSGNVLFETLDLF
;
A
#
# COMPACT_ATOMS: atom_id res chain seq x y z
N MET A 1 3.22 56.11 15.90
CA MET A 1 2.80 54.84 16.55
C MET A 1 3.14 53.74 15.56
N LYS A 2 4.31 53.07 15.63
CA LYS A 2 4.78 52.08 16.63
C LYS A 2 3.77 50.96 16.87
N SER A 3 4.26 49.73 16.68
CA SER A 3 3.75 48.44 17.19
C SER A 3 2.72 47.72 16.31
N PHE A 4 3.12 46.64 15.64
CA PHE A 4 3.25 45.24 16.13
C PHE A 4 1.92 44.50 16.02
N PHE A 5 1.78 43.63 15.02
CA PHE A 5 1.12 42.32 15.09
C PHE A 5 1.62 41.54 13.85
N LEU A 6 2.67 40.74 14.02
CA LEU A 6 2.56 39.29 14.25
C LEU A 6 1.87 38.62 13.05
N ILE A 7 2.65 38.15 12.07
CA ILE A 7 3.12 36.75 12.05
C ILE A 7 1.93 35.80 12.26
N CYS A 8 1.14 35.60 11.20
CA CYS A 8 0.55 34.31 10.89
C CYS A 8 1.25 33.89 9.58
N PHE A 9 2.41 33.22 9.63
CA PHE A 9 2.45 31.76 9.56
C PHE A 9 1.05 31.14 9.47
N LEU A 10 0.39 31.37 8.32
CA LEU A 10 -0.43 30.32 7.75
C LEU A 10 0.54 29.19 7.45
N CYS A 11 0.74 28.35 8.47
CA CYS A 11 1.04 26.96 8.30
C CYS A 11 0.05 26.45 7.26
N ILE A 12 0.47 26.46 5.99
CA ILE A 12 0.02 25.47 5.04
C ILE A 12 0.62 24.18 5.61
N SER A 13 -0.04 23.68 6.66
CA SER A 13 0.01 22.29 7.02
C SER A 13 -0.49 21.63 5.74
N GLY A 14 0.45 21.24 4.88
CA GLY A 14 0.22 20.19 3.92
C GLY A 14 -0.08 18.95 4.74
N THR A 15 -1.29 18.90 5.31
CA THR A 15 -1.90 17.64 5.66
C THR A 15 -2.00 16.95 4.32
N LEU A 16 -1.07 16.04 4.06
CA LEU A 16 -1.21 15.04 3.03
C LEU A 16 -2.49 14.27 3.42
N ALA A 17 -3.64 14.81 3.05
CA ALA A 17 -4.90 14.13 3.22
C ALA A 17 -4.77 12.89 2.36
N ALA A 18 -4.79 11.72 2.99
CA ALA A 18 -4.75 10.46 2.28
C ALA A 18 -5.86 10.49 1.22
N ARG A 19 -5.48 10.28 -0.04
CA ARG A 19 -6.44 10.29 -1.14
C ARG A 19 -7.43 9.13 -0.98
N PRO A 20 -8.66 9.26 -1.53
CA PRO A 20 -9.58 8.15 -1.59
C PRO A 20 -8.92 6.93 -2.24
N LYS A 21 -9.14 5.73 -1.68
CA LYS A 21 -8.53 4.47 -2.18
C LYS A 21 -8.74 4.29 -3.69
N ALA A 22 -9.93 4.60 -4.19
CA ALA A 22 -10.26 4.48 -5.62
C ALA A 22 -9.35 5.34 -6.52
N GLU A 23 -9.06 6.58 -6.12
CA GLU A 23 -8.18 7.47 -6.88
C GLU A 23 -6.74 6.95 -6.87
N THR A 24 -6.23 6.52 -5.70
CA THR A 24 -4.91 5.90 -5.58
C THR A 24 -4.81 4.66 -6.46
N LYS A 25 -5.82 3.78 -6.47
CA LYS A 25 -5.82 2.58 -7.32
C LYS A 25 -5.73 2.95 -8.79
N GLU A 26 -6.54 3.88 -9.27
CA GLU A 26 -6.55 4.29 -10.67
C GLU A 26 -5.17 4.82 -11.13
N GLU A 27 -4.54 5.67 -10.31
CA GLU A 27 -3.20 6.20 -10.62
C GLU A 27 -2.12 5.11 -10.58
N CYS A 28 -2.19 4.20 -9.61
CA CYS A 28 -1.24 3.11 -9.50
C CYS A 28 -1.40 2.09 -10.63
N TYR A 29 -2.62 1.84 -11.12
CA TYR A 29 -2.86 1.07 -12.35
C TYR A 29 -2.17 1.72 -13.55
N LYS A 30 -2.39 3.02 -13.76
CA LYS A 30 -1.79 3.76 -14.88
C LYS A 30 -0.26 3.78 -14.83
N SER A 31 0.33 3.99 -13.65
CA SER A 31 1.78 4.13 -13.52
C SER A 31 2.53 2.80 -13.56
N SER A 32 1.93 1.72 -13.05
CA SER A 32 2.54 0.39 -13.07
C SER A 32 2.35 -0.34 -14.40
N GLY A 33 1.28 -0.02 -15.13
CA GLY A 33 0.85 -0.78 -16.31
C GLY A 33 0.14 -2.08 -15.95
N LEU A 34 -0.31 -2.25 -14.68
CA LEU A 34 -1.06 -3.43 -14.25
C LEU A 34 -2.34 -3.58 -15.07
N THR A 35 -2.61 -4.79 -15.58
CA THR A 35 -3.80 -5.08 -16.37
C THR A 35 -4.75 -6.00 -15.63
N ALA A 36 -6.00 -6.07 -16.09
CA ALA A 36 -6.98 -7.01 -15.56
C ALA A 36 -6.52 -8.48 -15.70
N ASP A 37 -5.72 -8.79 -16.73
CA ASP A 37 -5.20 -10.15 -16.93
C ASP A 37 -4.07 -10.48 -15.95
N ASP A 38 -3.28 -9.49 -15.53
CA ASP A 38 -2.30 -9.67 -14.45
C ASP A 38 -2.99 -9.96 -13.12
N VAL A 39 -4.07 -9.23 -12.80
CA VAL A 39 -4.89 -9.47 -11.60
C VAL A 39 -5.49 -10.87 -11.62
N LYS A 40 -5.98 -11.35 -12.78
CA LYS A 40 -6.44 -12.74 -12.92
C LYS A 40 -5.30 -13.74 -12.69
N ALA A 41 -4.09 -13.44 -13.16
CA ALA A 41 -2.91 -14.30 -12.97
C ALA A 41 -2.45 -14.36 -11.50
N VAL A 42 -2.71 -13.31 -10.71
CA VAL A 42 -2.56 -13.36 -9.24
C VAL A 42 -3.44 -14.47 -8.67
N LYS A 43 -4.70 -14.56 -9.12
CA LYS A 43 -5.64 -15.57 -8.61
C LYS A 43 -5.26 -17.00 -8.98
N SER A 44 -4.60 -17.22 -10.12
CA SER A 44 -4.21 -18.54 -10.64
C SER A 44 -2.79 -18.99 -10.25
N SER A 45 -2.07 -18.21 -9.44
CA SER A 45 -0.68 -18.49 -9.02
C SER A 45 0.31 -18.73 -10.17
N SER A 46 0.05 -18.12 -11.33
CA SER A 46 0.82 -18.33 -12.55
C SER A 46 1.44 -17.02 -13.05
N LEU A 47 2.00 -16.21 -12.14
CA LEU A 47 2.62 -14.93 -12.51
C LEU A 47 3.99 -15.14 -13.14
N THR A 48 4.18 -14.63 -14.35
CA THR A 48 5.51 -14.53 -14.95
C THR A 48 6.36 -13.50 -14.19
N PRO A 49 7.71 -13.52 -14.33
CA PRO A 49 8.56 -12.50 -13.70
C PRO A 49 8.18 -11.06 -14.07
N GLU A 50 7.73 -10.84 -15.31
CA GLU A 50 7.24 -9.54 -15.78
C GLU A 50 6.01 -9.10 -14.97
N GLN A 51 5.03 -10.00 -14.82
CA GLN A 51 3.79 -9.72 -14.09
C GLN A 51 4.05 -9.50 -12.60
N GLN A 52 5.00 -10.21 -12.01
CA GLN A 52 5.44 -9.97 -10.63
C GLN A 52 6.01 -8.56 -10.47
N LYS A 53 6.81 -8.08 -11.42
CA LYS A 53 7.37 -6.72 -11.39
C LYS A 53 6.28 -5.66 -11.52
N VAL A 54 5.33 -5.85 -12.42
CA VAL A 54 4.19 -4.94 -12.62
C VAL A 54 3.30 -4.89 -11.37
N LEU A 55 2.98 -6.05 -10.81
CA LEU A 55 2.21 -6.18 -9.57
C LEU A 55 2.93 -5.50 -8.39
N GLY A 56 4.22 -5.76 -8.24
CA GLY A 56 5.04 -5.13 -7.21
C GLY A 56 5.08 -3.61 -7.37
N ALA A 57 5.21 -3.09 -8.59
CA ALA A 57 5.18 -1.65 -8.86
C ALA A 57 3.84 -1.02 -8.48
N TYR A 58 2.72 -1.68 -8.78
CA TYR A 58 1.39 -1.24 -8.36
C TYR A 58 1.30 -1.13 -6.84
N PHE A 59 1.69 -2.17 -6.10
CA PHE A 59 1.61 -2.14 -4.64
C PHE A 59 2.60 -1.19 -3.98
N VAL A 60 3.80 -1.01 -4.54
CA VAL A 60 4.73 0.02 -4.08
C VAL A 60 4.09 1.41 -4.20
N CYS A 61 3.46 1.71 -5.34
CA CYS A 61 2.73 2.96 -5.53
C CYS A 61 1.60 3.11 -4.50
N PHE A 62 0.76 2.08 -4.37
CA PHE A 62 -0.42 2.10 -3.51
C PHE A 62 -0.05 2.28 -2.03
N LEU A 63 0.96 1.54 -1.53
CA LEU A 63 1.37 1.61 -0.14
C LEU A 63 2.13 2.90 0.19
N LYS A 64 2.92 3.44 -0.76
CA LYS A 64 3.63 4.71 -0.58
C LYS A 64 2.69 5.91 -0.52
N ASP A 65 1.69 5.97 -1.42
CA ASP A 65 0.70 7.06 -1.42
C ASP A 65 -0.06 7.15 -0.07
N ARG A 66 -0.18 6.01 0.62
CA ARG A 66 -0.87 5.89 1.92
C ARG A 66 0.07 6.02 3.12
N GLY A 67 1.36 6.26 2.88
CA GLY A 67 2.36 6.37 3.94
C GLY A 67 2.63 5.05 4.69
N ILE A 68 2.21 3.91 4.14
CA ILE A 68 2.39 2.58 4.73
C ILE A 68 3.77 2.01 4.38
N LEU A 69 4.30 2.36 3.21
CA LEU A 69 5.62 1.95 2.76
C LEU A 69 6.49 3.17 2.55
N SER A 70 7.70 3.16 3.07
CA SER A 70 8.69 4.22 2.84
C SER A 70 9.51 3.99 1.57
N ASP A 71 10.31 4.99 1.18
CA ASP A 71 11.20 4.87 0.02
C ASP A 71 12.32 3.83 0.20
N ASN A 72 12.80 3.64 1.43
CA ASN A 72 13.79 2.62 1.77
C ASN A 72 13.19 1.23 2.01
N GLY A 73 11.86 1.08 1.91
CA GLY A 73 11.18 -0.22 2.04
C GLY A 73 10.88 -0.64 3.47
N HIS A 74 10.74 0.31 4.39
CA HIS A 74 10.18 0.07 5.72
C HIS A 74 8.65 -0.01 5.61
N PHE A 75 8.06 -1.09 6.12
CA PHE A 75 6.61 -1.29 6.14
C PHE A 75 6.04 -0.95 7.51
N ASP A 76 5.18 0.06 7.58
CA ASP A 76 4.52 0.50 8.81
C ASP A 76 3.22 -0.31 9.03
N ILE A 77 3.34 -1.34 9.87
CA ILE A 77 2.20 -2.19 10.27
C ILE A 77 1.08 -1.37 10.90
N GLU A 78 1.41 -0.36 11.70
CA GLU A 78 0.40 0.42 12.42
C GLU A 78 -0.30 1.41 11.50
N ALA A 79 0.41 2.00 10.53
CA ALA A 79 -0.21 2.75 9.44
C ALA A 79 -1.14 1.84 8.62
N SER A 80 -0.70 0.63 8.28
CA SER A 80 -1.53 -0.33 7.53
C SER A 80 -2.80 -0.72 8.28
N LYS A 81 -2.74 -0.94 9.60
CA LYS A 81 -3.93 -1.25 10.41
C LYS A 81 -4.92 -0.09 10.45
N LYS A 82 -4.42 1.15 10.57
CA LYS A 82 -5.25 2.37 10.56
C LYS A 82 -5.93 2.61 9.20
N ASP A 83 -5.32 2.08 8.15
CA ASP A 83 -5.80 2.20 6.78
C ASP A 83 -6.96 1.25 6.44
N ILE A 84 -7.08 0.18 7.20
CA ILE A 84 -8.07 -0.87 7.00
C ILE A 84 -9.37 -0.47 7.68
N GLU A 85 -10.48 -0.72 7.00
CA GLU A 85 -11.81 -0.48 7.56
C GLU A 85 -12.02 -1.38 8.79
N PRO A 86 -12.64 -0.88 9.88
CA PRO A 86 -12.74 -1.62 11.13
C PRO A 86 -13.33 -3.03 10.99
N GLU A 87 -14.30 -3.21 10.09
CA GLU A 87 -14.94 -4.49 9.77
C GLU A 87 -14.02 -5.53 9.11
N HIS A 88 -12.88 -5.11 8.56
CA HIS A 88 -11.89 -5.98 7.93
C HIS A 88 -10.61 -6.12 8.74
N LEU A 89 -10.47 -5.37 9.84
CA LEU A 89 -9.25 -5.38 10.64
C LEU A 89 -9.02 -6.74 11.33
N GLU A 90 -10.07 -7.39 11.82
CA GLU A 90 -9.96 -8.68 12.53
C GLU A 90 -9.36 -9.78 11.64
N ILE A 91 -9.72 -9.82 10.36
CA ILE A 91 -9.18 -10.79 9.39
C ILE A 91 -7.79 -10.37 8.87
N ALA A 92 -7.52 -9.07 8.75
CA ALA A 92 -6.26 -8.57 8.21
C ALA A 92 -5.11 -8.59 9.23
N GLN A 93 -5.40 -8.29 10.50
CA GLN A 93 -4.40 -8.08 11.53
C GLN A 93 -3.44 -9.27 11.72
N PRO A 94 -3.91 -10.53 11.83
CA PRO A 94 -3.00 -11.67 11.98
C PRO A 94 -2.04 -11.83 10.80
N VAL A 95 -2.51 -11.52 9.58
CA VAL A 95 -1.69 -11.57 8.38
C VAL A 95 -0.65 -10.46 8.38
N LEU A 96 -1.04 -9.22 8.73
CA LEU A 96 -0.12 -8.10 8.85
C LEU A 96 0.95 -8.33 9.93
N GLU A 97 0.58 -8.92 11.07
CA GLU A 97 1.52 -9.19 12.16
C GLU A 97 2.55 -10.28 11.84
N VAL A 98 2.23 -11.16 10.89
CA VAL A 98 3.17 -12.18 10.40
C VAL A 98 3.96 -11.65 9.21
N CYS A 99 3.28 -11.10 8.21
CA CYS A 99 3.88 -10.76 6.92
C CYS A 99 4.51 -9.36 6.86
N GLY A 100 4.09 -8.44 7.72
CA GLY A 100 4.62 -7.07 7.77
C GLY A 100 5.98 -6.93 8.45
N LYS A 101 6.54 -8.02 8.99
CA LYS A 101 7.85 -8.01 9.69
C LYS A 101 9.04 -8.24 8.75
N ASP A 102 8.79 -8.77 7.55
CA ASP A 102 9.84 -9.16 6.63
C ASP A 102 10.15 -8.05 5.64
N GLU A 103 11.29 -7.39 5.81
CA GLU A 103 11.75 -6.34 4.92
C GLU A 103 12.76 -6.85 3.88
N GLY A 104 12.71 -6.28 2.68
CA GLY A 104 13.68 -6.47 1.61
C GLY A 104 14.78 -5.41 1.65
N SER A 105 15.66 -5.41 0.65
CA SER A 105 16.70 -4.37 0.53
C SER A 105 16.18 -3.03 0.01
N ASN A 106 14.94 -3.01 -0.49
CA ASN A 106 14.27 -1.85 -1.06
C ASN A 106 12.74 -2.03 -1.04
N ALA A 107 12.00 -0.96 -1.36
CA ALA A 107 10.55 -0.93 -1.36
C ALA A 107 9.89 -2.04 -2.20
N LEU A 108 10.45 -2.35 -3.38
CA LEU A 108 9.92 -3.40 -4.25
C LEU A 108 10.09 -4.78 -3.61
N GLU A 109 11.28 -5.09 -3.10
CA GLU A 109 11.54 -6.38 -2.43
C GLU A 109 10.71 -6.56 -1.17
N THR A 110 10.58 -5.54 -0.32
CA THR A 110 9.68 -5.59 0.86
C THR A 110 8.25 -5.87 0.41
N THR A 111 7.77 -5.15 -0.59
CA THR A 111 6.42 -5.33 -1.13
C THR A 111 6.21 -6.75 -1.66
N MET A 112 7.17 -7.29 -2.42
CA MET A 112 7.06 -8.65 -2.94
C MET A 112 7.03 -9.70 -1.84
N LYS A 113 7.88 -9.57 -0.80
CA LYS A 113 7.84 -10.46 0.37
C LYS A 113 6.48 -10.39 1.07
N LEU A 114 5.95 -9.18 1.30
CA LEU A 114 4.65 -8.96 1.91
C LEU A 114 3.53 -9.62 1.09
N LEU A 115 3.50 -9.43 -0.23
CA LEU A 115 2.49 -10.00 -1.13
C LEU A 115 2.54 -11.53 -1.15
N MET A 116 3.74 -12.11 -1.23
CA MET A 116 3.93 -13.55 -1.22
C MET A 116 3.47 -14.17 0.10
N CYS A 117 3.87 -13.59 1.24
CA CYS A 117 3.44 -14.04 2.55
C CYS A 117 1.92 -13.89 2.73
N THR A 118 1.35 -12.75 2.32
CA THR A 118 -0.10 -12.51 2.39
C THR A 118 -0.87 -13.57 1.62
N LYS A 119 -0.40 -13.88 0.41
CA LYS A 119 -0.99 -14.93 -0.42
C LYS A 119 -0.84 -16.32 0.19
N GLU A 120 0.31 -16.63 0.80
CA GLU A 120 0.52 -17.91 1.49
C GLU A 120 -0.43 -18.07 2.69
N LYS A 121 -0.62 -17.01 3.49
CA LYS A 121 -1.41 -17.07 4.72
C LYS A 121 -2.92 -16.94 4.50
N SER A 122 -3.36 -16.24 3.45
CA SER A 122 -4.76 -15.90 3.25
C SER A 122 -5.31 -16.22 1.85
N GLY A 123 -4.49 -16.77 0.96
CA GLY A 123 -4.88 -16.97 -0.44
C GLY A 123 -5.23 -15.63 -1.10
N ASN A 124 -6.39 -15.59 -1.76
CA ASN A 124 -6.93 -14.35 -2.33
C ASN A 124 -7.89 -13.60 -1.39
N VAL A 125 -8.23 -14.18 -0.23
CA VAL A 125 -9.29 -13.67 0.65
C VAL A 125 -8.99 -12.26 1.12
N LEU A 126 -7.74 -11.98 1.52
CA LEU A 126 -7.39 -10.66 2.03
C LEU A 126 -7.34 -9.62 0.91
N PHE A 127 -6.87 -10.00 -0.29
CA PHE A 127 -6.84 -9.10 -1.45
C PHE A 127 -8.25 -8.69 -1.88
N GLU A 128 -9.20 -9.63 -1.85
CA GLU A 128 -10.60 -9.38 -2.20
C GLU A 128 -11.33 -8.61 -1.11
N THR A 129 -11.15 -8.99 0.16
CA THR A 129 -11.77 -8.31 1.31
C THR A 129 -11.33 -6.84 1.40
N LEU A 130 -10.06 -6.55 1.14
CA LEU A 130 -9.53 -5.19 1.23
C LEU A 130 -9.63 -4.39 -0.07
N ASP A 131 -10.26 -4.95 -1.12
CA ASP A 131 -10.42 -4.33 -2.42
C ASP A 131 -9.10 -3.74 -2.98
N LEU A 132 -8.03 -4.54 -2.91
CA LEU A 132 -6.67 -4.10 -3.24
C LEU A 132 -6.40 -4.02 -4.75
N PHE A 133 -7.36 -4.38 -5.59
CA PHE A 133 -7.31 -4.31 -7.05
C PHE A 133 -8.50 -3.55 -7.62
#